data_AF-A0A239JA11-F1
#
_entry.id   AF-A0A239JA11-F1
#
_cell.length_a   1.000
_cell.length_b   1.000
_cell.length_c   1.000
_cell.angle_alpha   90.00
_cell.angle_beta   90.00
_cell.angle_gamma   90.00
#
_symmetry.space_group_name_H-M   'P 1'
#
loop_
_entity.id
_entity.type
_entity.pdbx_description
1 polymer ?
#
loop_
_entity_poly.entity_id
_entity_poly.type
_entity_poly.pdbx_seq_one_letter_code
_entity_poly.pdbx_strand_id
1 'polypeptide(L)'
;MLDDQELRIALRDGPFHAALRAAVEARGLTLSRLRQNLEERGLRVGMTSLSYWQQGLRRPERPESLRAVRALEEILVLPPRSLMALLGPPRPRGRGPGEPPQSTLPYSAIMESSHTLSALLQDLDGVADDRRLNIATMYETVQVGLDRSIVRRETLQVVRAHEDAVDRYIMIYWGDLGCDVERVRIRALEDCRVGRVRRDGPTALVVAELLFDRVLQTGDTQVIRYELADPSGVETTKYERGFRFPAGQYVLRVNFTPAALPVGVRRFTRPDPGAHEHDQGELVLNAHHAVHLVADTLEPGLIGIRWNWP
;
A
#
# COMPACT_ATOMS: atom_id res chain seq x y z
N MET A 1 -21.90 22.94 4.61
CA MET A 1 -20.77 23.63 5.25
C MET A 1 -19.95 22.53 5.89
N LEU A 2 -18.79 22.19 5.31
CA LEU A 2 -17.86 21.28 6.00
C LEU A 2 -17.46 21.92 7.33
N ASP A 3 -17.37 21.09 8.36
CA ASP A 3 -17.03 21.55 9.70
C ASP A 3 -15.59 22.08 9.69
N ASP A 4 -15.34 23.22 10.33
CA ASP A 4 -14.02 23.87 10.38
C ASP A 4 -12.99 22.93 11.07
N GLN A 5 -13.49 21.93 11.80
CA GLN A 5 -12.74 20.80 12.34
C GLN A 5 -12.20 19.83 11.27
N GLU A 6 -12.99 19.47 10.24
CA GLU A 6 -12.55 18.59 9.15
C GLU A 6 -11.45 19.25 8.31
N LEU A 7 -11.58 20.56 8.06
CA LEU A 7 -10.54 21.34 7.39
C LEU A 7 -9.24 21.38 8.21
N ARG A 8 -9.31 21.55 9.53
CA ARG A 8 -8.11 21.54 10.39
C ARG A 8 -7.43 20.18 10.41
N ILE A 9 -8.19 19.08 10.43
CA ILE A 9 -7.64 17.72 10.36
C ILE A 9 -6.95 17.50 9.02
N ALA A 10 -7.59 17.90 7.92
CA ALA A 10 -7.03 17.76 6.58
C ALA A 10 -5.75 18.59 6.38
N LEU A 11 -5.67 19.80 6.95
CA LEU A 11 -4.49 20.67 6.85
C LEU A 11 -3.32 20.22 7.72
N ARG A 12 -3.58 19.47 8.80
CA ARG A 12 -2.53 19.00 9.72
C ARG A 12 -1.87 17.73 9.19
N ASP A 13 -2.68 16.74 8.81
CA ASP A 13 -2.20 15.37 8.57
C ASP A 13 -2.74 14.75 7.26
N GLY A 14 -3.56 15.49 6.50
CA GLY A 14 -4.19 15.01 5.27
C GLY A 14 -3.30 15.14 4.03
N PRO A 15 -3.55 14.38 2.95
CA PRO A 15 -2.81 14.55 1.71
C PRO A 15 -3.16 15.89 1.06
N PHE A 16 -2.17 16.53 0.41
CA PHE A 16 -2.29 17.87 -0.20
C PHE A 16 -3.58 18.08 -1.02
N HIS A 17 -4.00 17.08 -1.80
CA HIS A 17 -5.19 17.18 -2.65
C HIS A 17 -6.50 17.21 -1.85
N ALA A 18 -6.58 16.45 -0.75
CA ALA A 18 -7.74 16.44 0.13
C ALA A 18 -7.80 17.75 0.94
N ALA A 19 -6.66 18.22 1.44
CA ALA A 19 -6.55 19.51 2.12
C ALA A 19 -6.93 20.68 1.19
N LEU A 20 -6.46 20.65 -0.06
CA LEU A 20 -6.81 21.65 -1.08
C LEU A 20 -8.29 21.58 -1.44
N ARG A 21 -8.87 20.39 -1.62
CA ARG A 21 -10.30 20.23 -1.92
C ARG A 21 -11.17 20.76 -0.78
N ALA A 22 -10.88 20.33 0.45
CA ALA A 22 -11.59 20.77 1.65
C ALA A 22 -11.49 22.29 1.83
N ALA A 23 -10.31 22.88 1.61
CA ALA A 23 -10.13 24.33 1.69
C ALA A 23 -10.96 25.08 0.62
N VAL A 24 -11.01 24.56 -0.60
CA VAL A 24 -11.79 25.17 -1.70
C VAL A 24 -13.30 25.08 -1.44
N GLU A 25 -13.77 23.93 -0.95
CA GLU A 25 -15.16 23.70 -0.58
C GLU A 25 -15.58 24.58 0.62
N ALA A 26 -14.74 24.66 1.66
CA ALA A 26 -14.98 25.49 2.84
C ALA A 26 -15.03 27.00 2.52
N ARG A 27 -14.38 27.44 1.43
CA ARG A 27 -14.40 28.83 0.96
C ARG A 27 -15.42 29.08 -0.15
N GLY A 28 -16.12 28.05 -0.61
CA GLY A 28 -17.14 28.18 -1.65
C GLY A 28 -16.60 28.71 -2.98
N LEU A 29 -15.32 28.48 -3.28
CA LEU A 29 -14.69 28.94 -4.51
C LEU A 29 -14.76 27.88 -5.60
N THR A 30 -15.01 28.30 -6.84
CA THR A 30 -14.89 27.42 -8.01
C THR A 30 -13.46 27.43 -8.52
N LEU A 31 -13.03 26.36 -9.21
CA LEU A 31 -11.70 26.30 -9.84
C LEU A 31 -11.45 27.47 -10.82
N SER A 32 -12.49 27.93 -11.52
CA SER A 32 -12.41 29.09 -12.41
C SER A 32 -12.11 30.38 -11.66
N ARG A 33 -12.70 30.58 -10.47
CA ARG A 33 -12.42 31.72 -9.60
C ARG A 33 -11.01 31.65 -9.02
N LEU A 34 -10.53 30.46 -8.62
CA LEU A 34 -9.15 30.29 -8.15
C LEU A 34 -8.12 30.62 -9.24
N ARG A 35 -8.36 30.15 -10.47
CA ARG A 35 -7.50 30.49 -11.61
C ARG A 35 -7.45 32.00 -11.83
N GLN A 36 -8.59 32.68 -11.83
CA GLN A 36 -8.66 34.12 -12.01
C GLN A 36 -7.87 34.88 -10.93
N ASN A 37 -8.04 34.51 -9.64
CA ASN A 37 -7.30 35.11 -8.53
C ASN A 37 -5.78 34.86 -8.62
N LEU A 38 -5.36 33.71 -9.15
CA LEU A 38 -3.94 33.43 -9.41
C LEU A 38 -3.39 34.25 -10.58
N GLU A 39 -4.19 34.45 -11.63
CA GLU A 39 -3.82 35.25 -12.80
C GLU A 39 -3.67 36.74 -12.46
N GLU A 40 -4.55 37.29 -11.62
CA GLU A 40 -4.45 38.66 -11.09
C GLU A 40 -3.15 38.88 -10.28
N ARG A 41 -2.59 37.81 -9.73
CA ARG A 41 -1.29 37.79 -9.03
C ARG A 41 -0.10 37.44 -9.94
N GLY A 42 -0.32 37.40 -11.27
CA GLY A 42 0.70 37.10 -12.27
C GLY A 42 1.12 35.63 -12.36
N LEU A 43 0.36 34.70 -11.75
CA LEU A 43 0.68 33.27 -11.70
C LEU A 43 -0.20 32.50 -12.70
N ARG A 44 0.41 32.00 -13.77
CA ARG A 44 -0.31 31.26 -14.82
C ARG A 44 -0.42 29.78 -14.45
N VAL A 45 -1.58 29.35 -13.96
CA VAL A 45 -1.90 27.93 -13.70
C VAL A 45 -3.15 27.54 -14.48
N GLY A 46 -3.04 26.53 -15.35
CA GLY A 46 -4.18 26.05 -16.14
C GLY A 46 -5.28 25.39 -15.30
N MET A 47 -6.53 25.46 -15.77
CA MET A 47 -7.69 24.81 -15.14
C MET A 47 -7.48 23.31 -14.90
N THR A 48 -6.87 22.62 -15.87
CA THR A 48 -6.55 21.19 -15.79
C THR A 48 -5.54 20.88 -14.69
N SER A 49 -4.56 21.76 -14.46
CA SER A 49 -3.58 21.62 -13.37
C SER A 49 -4.25 21.75 -12.00
N LEU A 50 -5.14 22.72 -11.81
CA LEU A 50 -5.87 22.88 -10.55
C LEU A 50 -6.81 21.69 -10.28
N SER A 51 -7.49 21.20 -11.31
CA SER A 51 -8.34 20.01 -11.23
C SER A 51 -7.53 18.77 -10.84
N TYR A 52 -6.38 18.54 -11.48
CA TYR A 52 -5.49 17.44 -11.15
C TYR A 52 -4.88 17.55 -9.75
N TRP A 53 -4.66 18.77 -9.25
CA TRP A 53 -4.21 19.00 -7.87
C TRP A 53 -5.29 18.64 -6.85
N GLN A 54 -6.57 18.95 -7.09
CA GLN A 54 -7.67 18.56 -6.21
C GLN A 54 -8.01 17.07 -6.26
N GLN A 55 -7.76 16.42 -7.39
CA GLN A 55 -7.97 14.98 -7.58
C GLN A 55 -6.77 14.14 -7.13
N GLY A 56 -5.64 14.76 -6.78
CA GLY A 56 -4.43 14.04 -6.39
C GLY A 56 -3.65 13.42 -7.55
N LEU A 57 -4.08 13.66 -8.80
CA LEU A 57 -3.44 13.14 -10.02
C LEU A 57 -2.10 13.82 -10.33
N ARG A 58 -1.87 15.05 -9.84
CA ARG A 58 -0.58 15.75 -9.97
C ARG A 58 -0.27 16.54 -8.71
N ARG A 59 1.02 16.68 -8.41
CA ARG A 59 1.53 17.50 -7.31
C ARG A 59 2.27 18.74 -7.82
N PRO A 60 2.10 19.92 -7.20
CA PRO A 60 2.93 21.09 -7.45
C PRO A 60 4.39 20.84 -7.03
N GLU A 61 5.32 20.84 -7.99
CA GLU A 61 6.76 20.64 -7.71
C GLU A 61 7.65 21.74 -8.31
N ARG A 62 7.21 22.40 -9.39
CA ARG A 62 8.00 23.45 -10.06
C ARG A 62 8.00 24.75 -9.25
N PRO A 63 9.05 25.58 -9.32
CA PRO A 63 9.11 26.87 -8.61
C PRO A 63 7.89 27.77 -8.87
N GLU A 64 7.34 27.76 -10.09
CA GLU A 64 6.09 28.46 -10.43
C GLU A 64 4.87 27.85 -9.76
N SER A 65 4.76 26.52 -9.73
CA SER A 65 3.66 25.81 -9.08
C SER A 65 3.70 25.96 -7.55
N LEU A 66 4.88 25.98 -6.94
CA LEU A 66 5.06 26.25 -5.51
C LEU A 66 4.71 27.70 -5.16
N ARG A 67 5.03 28.66 -6.05
CA ARG A 67 4.55 30.04 -5.93
C ARG A 67 3.03 30.11 -6.00
N ALA A 68 2.40 29.34 -6.89
CA ALA A 68 0.95 29.23 -6.96
C ALA A 68 0.33 28.63 -5.70
N VAL A 69 0.95 27.62 -5.09
CA VAL A 69 0.44 27.03 -3.83
C VAL A 69 0.50 28.02 -2.68
N ARG A 70 1.58 28.82 -2.55
CA ARG A 70 1.64 29.90 -1.56
C ARG A 70 0.54 30.93 -1.78
N ALA A 71 0.29 31.34 -3.03
CA ALA A 71 -0.81 32.24 -3.35
C ALA A 71 -2.19 31.62 -3.04
N LEU A 72 -2.35 30.30 -3.22
CA LEU A 72 -3.59 29.60 -2.85
C LEU A 72 -3.85 29.63 -1.34
N GLU A 73 -2.83 29.51 -0.49
CA GLU A 73 -3.00 29.64 0.97
C GLU A 73 -3.58 31.01 1.34
N GLU A 74 -3.13 32.07 0.67
CA GLU A 74 -3.65 33.42 0.88
C GLU A 74 -5.07 33.60 0.33
N ILE A 75 -5.34 33.12 -0.89
CA ILE A 75 -6.67 33.20 -1.53
C ILE A 75 -7.71 32.42 -0.71
N LEU A 76 -7.31 31.29 -0.15
CA LEU A 76 -8.17 30.42 0.65
C LEU A 76 -8.18 30.79 2.13
N VAL A 77 -7.49 31.85 2.54
CA VAL A 77 -7.43 32.32 3.93
C VAL A 77 -7.05 31.17 4.87
N LEU A 78 -5.94 30.51 4.56
CA LEU A 78 -5.36 29.41 5.34
C LEU A 78 -4.16 29.90 6.15
N PRO A 79 -3.79 29.20 7.24
CA PRO A 79 -2.53 29.47 7.91
C PRO A 79 -1.35 29.37 6.93
N PRO A 80 -0.35 30.26 7.03
CA PRO A 80 0.81 30.22 6.14
C PRO A 80 1.51 28.86 6.18
N ARG A 81 1.92 28.37 5.02
CA ARG A 81 2.59 27.08 4.81
C ARG A 81 1.75 25.85 5.14
N SER A 82 0.44 25.98 5.36
CA SER A 82 -0.42 24.83 5.66
C SER A 82 -0.54 23.85 4.49
N LEU A 83 -0.68 24.31 3.25
CA LEU A 83 -0.67 23.45 2.06
C LEU A 83 0.76 23.12 1.62
N MET A 84 1.70 24.06 1.76
CA MET A 84 3.10 23.86 1.43
C MET A 84 3.79 22.80 2.30
N ALA A 85 3.45 22.72 3.59
CA ALA A 85 3.98 21.68 4.48
C ALA A 85 3.56 20.27 4.01
N LEU A 86 2.35 20.15 3.46
CA LEU A 86 1.84 18.91 2.86
C LEU A 86 2.50 18.57 1.52
N LEU A 87 3.36 19.44 0.97
CA LEU A 87 4.12 19.20 -0.26
C LEU A 87 5.48 18.53 -0.05
N GLY A 88 5.95 18.37 1.19
CA GLY A 88 7.22 17.69 1.51
C GLY A 88 8.45 18.30 0.80
N PRO A 89 9.66 17.72 0.97
CA PRO A 89 10.85 18.19 0.27
C PRO A 89 10.75 17.96 -1.26
N PRO A 90 11.24 18.89 -2.11
CA PRO A 90 11.19 18.75 -3.56
C PRO A 90 12.05 17.58 -4.04
N ARG A 91 11.50 16.77 -4.95
CA ARG A 91 12.19 15.58 -5.51
C ARG A 91 13.41 15.99 -6.35
N PRO A 92 14.58 15.36 -6.16
CA PRO A 92 15.68 15.39 -7.14
C PRO A 92 15.23 14.69 -8.43
N ARG A 93 15.57 15.24 -9.59
CA ARG A 93 15.26 14.66 -10.91
C ARG A 93 16.41 13.79 -11.41
N GLY A 94 16.10 12.56 -11.82
CA GLY A 94 16.98 11.76 -12.66
C GLY A 94 16.45 10.34 -12.87
N ARG A 95 15.85 10.09 -14.04
CA ARG A 95 15.37 8.76 -14.47
C ARG A 95 16.56 7.85 -14.77
N GLY A 96 16.98 7.07 -13.78
CA GLY A 96 17.87 5.92 -13.93
C GLY A 96 17.12 4.60 -13.72
N PRO A 97 17.66 3.46 -14.18
CA PRO A 97 17.08 2.15 -13.87
C PRO A 97 17.30 1.87 -12.37
N GLY A 98 16.26 2.07 -11.56
CA GLY A 98 16.34 1.97 -10.09
C GLY A 98 15.56 3.03 -9.30
N GLU A 99 14.64 3.77 -9.91
CA GLU A 99 13.84 4.79 -9.20
C GLU A 99 12.65 4.17 -8.44
N PRO A 100 12.41 4.53 -7.16
CA PRO A 100 11.24 4.07 -6.42
C PRO A 100 9.97 4.70 -7.00
N PRO A 101 8.85 3.99 -6.93
CA PRO A 101 7.73 4.31 -7.79
C PRO A 101 6.88 5.54 -7.42
N GLN A 102 6.22 6.08 -8.45
CA GLN A 102 5.53 7.38 -8.49
C GLN A 102 4.16 7.40 -7.80
N SER A 103 3.62 6.24 -7.44
CA SER A 103 2.35 6.01 -6.75
C SER A 103 2.66 5.27 -5.45
N THR A 104 2.49 5.92 -4.30
CA THR A 104 2.58 5.25 -2.99
C THR A 104 1.23 5.32 -2.33
N LEU A 105 0.68 4.19 -1.93
CA LEU A 105 -0.51 4.14 -1.08
C LEU A 105 -0.09 4.19 0.40
N PRO A 106 -0.79 4.99 1.23
CA PRO A 106 -0.66 4.88 2.68
C PRO A 106 -1.18 3.52 3.15
N TYR A 107 -0.77 3.09 4.35
CA TYR A 107 -1.32 1.87 4.95
C TYR A 107 -2.85 1.90 5.02
N SER A 108 -3.47 3.06 5.30
CA SER A 108 -4.93 3.21 5.32
C SER A 108 -5.62 2.86 3.99
N ALA A 109 -4.92 2.99 2.85
CA ALA A 109 -5.45 2.70 1.53
C ALA A 109 -5.22 1.25 1.09
N ILE A 110 -4.57 0.42 1.91
CA ILE A 110 -4.48 -1.03 1.73
C ILE A 110 -4.95 -1.80 2.96
N MET A 111 -5.16 -1.12 4.09
CA MET A 111 -5.46 -1.70 5.40
C MET A 111 -6.33 -0.76 6.25
N GLU A 112 -7.46 -1.23 6.78
CA GLU A 112 -8.37 -0.42 7.62
C GLU A 112 -7.77 -0.03 8.99
N SER A 113 -6.89 -0.86 9.59
CA SER A 113 -6.33 -0.65 10.95
C SER A 113 -4.93 0.00 10.95
N SER A 114 -4.73 1.02 10.10
CA SER A 114 -3.42 1.63 9.88
C SER A 114 -2.76 2.30 11.10
N HIS A 115 -3.56 2.73 12.09
CA HIS A 115 -3.04 3.34 13.33
C HIS A 115 -2.31 2.34 14.22
N THR A 116 -2.90 1.15 14.44
CA THR A 116 -2.28 0.07 15.22
C THR A 116 -0.97 -0.40 14.57
N LEU A 117 -0.98 -0.55 13.25
CA LEU A 117 0.22 -0.89 12.50
C LEU A 117 1.33 0.16 12.69
N SER A 118 0.99 1.44 12.70
CA SER A 118 1.97 2.51 12.93
C SER A 118 2.62 2.41 14.32
N ALA A 119 1.85 2.06 15.35
CA ALA A 119 2.37 1.82 16.70
C ALA A 119 3.30 0.60 16.75
N LEU A 120 2.89 -0.54 16.18
CA LEU A 120 3.75 -1.75 16.15
C LEU A 120 5.05 -1.53 15.38
N LEU A 121 5.04 -0.70 14.32
CA LEU A 121 6.25 -0.34 13.57
C LEU A 121 7.17 0.60 14.36
N GLN A 122 6.63 1.48 15.21
CA GLN A 122 7.43 2.33 16.10
C GLN A 122 8.15 1.46 17.16
N ASP A 123 7.47 0.46 17.72
CA ASP A 123 8.01 -0.49 18.70
C ASP A 123 9.13 -1.41 18.16
N LEU A 124 9.35 -1.40 16.84
CA LEU A 124 10.45 -2.07 16.15
C LEU A 124 11.62 -1.12 15.84
N ASP A 125 11.78 -0.06 16.65
CA ASP A 125 12.80 1.00 16.52
C ASP A 125 12.68 1.82 15.22
N GLY A 126 11.44 2.13 14.83
CA GLY A 126 11.16 3.30 14.00
C GLY A 126 11.88 3.34 12.65
N VAL A 127 11.75 2.28 11.84
CA VAL A 127 11.83 2.41 10.38
C VAL A 127 10.52 1.91 9.81
N ALA A 128 9.48 2.72 9.94
CA ALA A 128 8.28 2.63 9.11
C ALA A 128 8.57 3.06 7.65
N ASP A 129 9.82 2.88 7.20
CA ASP A 129 10.26 3.25 5.87
C ASP A 129 10.40 2.00 5.01
N ASP A 130 9.25 1.38 4.78
CA ASP A 130 9.02 0.35 3.76
C ASP A 130 9.37 0.85 2.33
N ARG A 131 9.85 2.11 2.20
CA ARG A 131 10.43 2.70 0.99
C ARG A 131 11.87 2.22 0.73
N ARG A 132 12.57 1.69 1.73
CA ARG A 132 13.97 1.26 1.58
C ARG A 132 14.12 0.05 0.69
N LEU A 133 13.09 -0.78 0.60
CA LEU A 133 13.07 -1.98 -0.23
C LEU A 133 11.93 -1.88 -1.25
N ASN A 134 12.21 -2.28 -2.48
CA ASN A 134 11.20 -2.54 -3.48
C ASN A 134 11.17 -4.03 -3.82
N ILE A 135 9.98 -4.58 -3.96
CA ILE A 135 9.78 -5.96 -4.42
C ILE A 135 10.03 -6.00 -5.93
N ALA A 136 11.16 -6.57 -6.33
CA ALA A 136 11.49 -6.79 -7.74
C ALA A 136 10.73 -7.99 -8.31
N THR A 137 10.53 -9.04 -7.50
CA THR A 137 9.75 -10.22 -7.88
C THR A 137 9.18 -10.86 -6.63
N MET A 138 7.96 -11.36 -6.70
CA MET A 138 7.33 -12.08 -5.60
C MET A 138 6.51 -13.26 -6.14
N TYR A 139 6.74 -14.42 -5.55
CA TYR A 139 6.01 -15.64 -5.81
C TYR A 139 5.39 -16.11 -4.50
N GLU A 140 4.06 -16.20 -4.48
CA GLU A 140 3.33 -16.64 -3.30
C GLU A 140 2.52 -17.89 -3.58
N THR A 141 2.65 -18.88 -2.69
CA THR A 141 1.83 -20.09 -2.71
C THR A 141 0.94 -20.12 -1.47
N VAL A 142 -0.36 -20.23 -1.69
CA VAL A 142 -1.39 -20.35 -0.66
C VAL A 142 -1.98 -21.74 -0.72
N GLN A 143 -2.07 -22.41 0.44
CA GLN A 143 -2.72 -23.71 0.58
C GLN A 143 -4.03 -23.55 1.34
N VAL A 144 -5.12 -24.01 0.71
CA VAL A 144 -6.45 -24.10 1.33
C VAL A 144 -6.69 -25.53 1.82
N GLY A 145 -7.07 -25.63 3.09
CA GLY A 145 -7.27 -26.88 3.83
C GLY A 145 -8.66 -27.49 3.66
N LEU A 146 -8.88 -28.62 4.34
CA LEU A 146 -10.16 -29.36 4.33
C LEU A 146 -11.30 -28.56 4.94
N ASP A 147 -10.99 -27.75 5.95
CA ASP A 147 -11.90 -26.83 6.63
C ASP A 147 -12.09 -25.53 5.85
N ARG A 148 -11.63 -25.46 4.58
CA ARG A 148 -11.74 -24.29 3.70
C ARG A 148 -11.01 -23.06 4.22
N SER A 149 -10.12 -23.22 5.21
CA SER A 149 -9.25 -22.17 5.73
C SER A 149 -7.91 -22.14 5.00
N ILE A 150 -7.18 -21.01 5.07
CA ILE A 150 -5.80 -20.94 4.58
C ILE A 150 -4.87 -21.50 5.65
N VAL A 151 -4.34 -22.70 5.41
CA VAL A 151 -3.50 -23.40 6.40
C VAL A 151 -2.01 -23.05 6.28
N ARG A 152 -1.58 -22.58 5.10
CA ARG A 152 -0.18 -22.24 4.83
C ARG A 152 -0.08 -21.19 3.74
N ARG A 153 0.81 -20.23 3.93
CA ARG A 153 1.24 -19.24 2.94
C ARG A 153 2.75 -19.27 2.87
N GLU A 154 3.31 -19.49 1.69
CA GLU A 154 4.75 -19.46 1.46
C GLU A 154 5.05 -18.32 0.48
N THR A 155 5.94 -17.42 0.88
CA THR A 155 6.37 -16.28 0.07
C THR A 155 7.85 -16.41 -0.24
N LEU A 156 8.18 -16.45 -1.53
CA LEU A 156 9.52 -16.23 -2.06
C LEU A 156 9.53 -14.85 -2.72
N GLN A 157 10.44 -13.97 -2.32
CA GLN A 157 10.54 -12.66 -2.95
C GLN A 157 11.98 -12.19 -3.09
N VAL A 158 12.21 -11.42 -4.14
CA VAL A 158 13.44 -10.69 -4.39
C VAL A 158 13.17 -9.22 -4.11
N VAL A 159 13.87 -8.67 -3.13
CA VAL A 159 13.80 -7.25 -2.79
C VAL A 159 15.05 -6.53 -3.27
N ARG A 160 14.91 -5.25 -3.63
CA ARG A 160 16.01 -4.36 -4.01
C ARG A 160 16.07 -3.19 -3.06
N ALA A 161 17.26 -2.91 -2.53
CA ALA A 161 17.50 -1.75 -1.70
C ALA A 161 17.54 -0.46 -2.53
N HIS A 162 16.88 0.59 -2.05
CA HIS A 162 16.93 1.95 -2.59
C HIS A 162 17.64 2.94 -1.66
N GLU A 163 17.96 2.49 -0.45
CA GLU A 163 18.77 3.22 0.52
C GLU A 163 19.87 2.29 1.02
N ASP A 164 20.93 2.89 1.55
CA ASP A 164 22.02 2.15 2.17
C ASP A 164 21.65 1.63 3.55
N ALA A 165 22.43 0.68 4.05
CA ALA A 165 22.32 0.13 5.39
C ALA A 165 21.00 -0.61 5.69
N VAL A 166 20.45 -1.31 4.69
CA VAL A 166 19.24 -2.14 4.88
C VAL A 166 19.65 -3.55 5.31
N ASP A 167 19.17 -4.02 6.46
CA ASP A 167 19.56 -5.31 7.05
C ASP A 167 18.37 -6.25 7.29
N ARG A 168 17.14 -5.82 6.96
CA ARG A 168 15.91 -6.59 7.21
C ARG A 168 14.77 -6.22 6.27
N TYR A 169 13.82 -7.13 6.15
CA TYR A 169 12.49 -6.90 5.57
C TYR A 169 11.42 -6.95 6.68
N ILE A 170 10.38 -6.12 6.58
CA ILE A 170 9.26 -6.13 7.53
C ILE A 170 8.09 -6.88 6.91
N MET A 171 7.77 -8.04 7.48
CA MET A 171 6.59 -8.81 7.12
C MET A 171 5.38 -8.31 7.92
N ILE A 172 4.30 -7.98 7.21
CA ILE A 172 3.02 -7.61 7.82
C ILE A 172 2.00 -8.66 7.43
N TYR A 173 1.34 -9.24 8.44
CA TYR A 173 0.27 -10.21 8.28
C TYR A 173 -0.97 -9.73 9.01
N TRP A 174 -2.09 -9.78 8.31
CA TRP A 174 -3.40 -9.55 8.89
C TRP A 174 -4.20 -10.85 8.83
N GLY A 175 -4.60 -11.34 10.00
CA GLY A 175 -5.50 -12.47 10.13
C GLY A 175 -6.96 -12.10 9.91
N ASP A 176 -7.76 -13.10 9.55
CA ASP A 176 -9.20 -12.95 9.43
C ASP A 176 -9.88 -12.78 10.81
N LEU A 177 -11.15 -12.37 10.82
CA LEU A 177 -11.92 -12.26 12.06
C LEU A 177 -11.97 -13.63 12.77
N GLY A 178 -11.48 -13.70 14.02
CA GLY A 178 -11.32 -14.94 14.76
C GLY A 178 -9.90 -15.52 14.73
N CYS A 179 -8.96 -14.85 14.06
CA CYS A 179 -7.54 -15.20 14.13
C CYS A 179 -7.00 -15.05 15.56
N ASP A 180 -6.31 -16.08 16.03
CA ASP A 180 -5.51 -16.04 17.25
C ASP A 180 -4.05 -15.75 16.87
N VAL A 181 -3.66 -14.48 16.97
CA VAL A 181 -2.34 -13.98 16.58
C VAL A 181 -1.19 -14.68 17.32
N GLU A 182 -1.43 -15.18 18.53
CA GLU A 182 -0.42 -15.90 19.33
C GLU A 182 -0.13 -17.30 18.74
N ARG A 183 -1.08 -17.86 18.01
CA ARG A 183 -0.93 -19.15 17.32
C ARG A 183 -0.38 -19.02 15.91
N VAL A 184 -0.29 -17.80 15.36
CA VAL A 184 0.33 -17.53 14.05
C VAL A 184 1.82 -17.84 14.12
N ARG A 185 2.26 -18.76 13.24
CA ARG A 185 3.65 -19.21 13.14
C ARG A 185 4.30 -18.62 11.91
N ILE A 186 5.51 -18.11 12.09
CA ILE A 186 6.37 -17.57 11.02
C ILE A 186 7.65 -18.40 11.00
N ARG A 187 8.04 -18.88 9.82
CA ARG A 187 9.26 -19.66 9.63
C ARG A 187 10.08 -19.04 8.52
N ALA A 188 11.32 -18.68 8.81
CA ALA A 188 12.29 -18.37 7.78
C ALA A 188 12.73 -19.66 7.07
N LEU A 189 12.80 -19.62 5.74
CA LEU A 189 13.13 -20.80 4.91
C LEU A 189 14.43 -20.61 4.14
N GLU A 190 14.64 -19.45 3.50
CA GLU A 190 15.88 -19.14 2.75
C GLU A 190 16.28 -17.69 2.98
N ASP A 191 17.59 -17.50 3.19
CA ASP A 191 18.29 -16.21 3.19
C ASP A 191 17.71 -15.12 4.10
N CYS A 192 17.02 -15.53 5.16
CA CYS A 192 16.59 -14.66 6.24
C CYS A 192 16.48 -15.41 7.57
N ARG A 193 16.35 -14.65 8.66
CA ARG A 193 16.03 -15.15 10.00
C ARG A 193 14.90 -14.33 10.61
N VAL A 194 14.00 -14.99 11.34
CA VAL A 194 12.94 -14.27 12.06
C VAL A 194 13.57 -13.51 13.23
N GLY A 195 13.39 -12.20 13.24
CA GLY A 195 13.81 -11.30 14.31
C GLY A 195 12.68 -11.07 15.31
N ARG A 196 12.47 -9.81 15.71
CA ARG A 196 11.38 -9.46 16.62
C ARG A 196 10.04 -9.67 15.94
N VAL A 197 9.07 -10.15 16.73
CA VAL A 197 7.67 -10.27 16.32
C VAL A 197 6.83 -9.42 17.26
N ARG A 198 5.87 -8.69 16.69
CA ARG A 198 4.87 -7.89 17.38
C ARG A 198 3.50 -8.35 16.96
N ARG A 199 2.58 -8.39 17.92
CA ARG A 199 1.23 -8.90 17.75
C ARG A 199 0.26 -7.93 18.37
N ASP A 200 -0.87 -7.75 17.71
CA ASP A 200 -2.03 -7.06 18.27
C ASP A 200 -3.26 -7.96 18.04
N GLY A 201 -3.74 -8.55 19.13
CA GLY A 201 -4.91 -9.44 19.10
C GLY A 201 -6.19 -8.74 18.65
N PRO A 202 -6.55 -7.56 19.19
CA PRO A 202 -7.78 -6.84 18.82
C PRO A 202 -7.91 -6.56 17.32
N THR A 203 -6.81 -6.27 16.62
CA THR A 203 -6.80 -6.04 15.17
C THR A 203 -6.32 -7.25 14.37
N ALA A 204 -6.08 -8.41 14.97
CA ALA A 204 -5.54 -9.61 14.30
C ALA A 204 -4.26 -9.34 13.49
N LEU A 205 -3.39 -8.44 13.99
CA LEU A 205 -2.21 -7.97 13.27
C LEU A 205 -0.95 -8.64 13.82
N VAL A 206 -0.10 -9.14 12.91
CA VAL A 206 1.24 -9.65 13.22
C VAL A 206 2.27 -8.97 12.35
N VAL A 207 3.30 -8.40 12.97
CA VAL A 207 4.43 -7.77 12.30
C VAL A 207 5.70 -8.48 12.71
N ALA A 208 6.54 -8.87 11.75
CA ALA A 208 7.80 -9.56 12.03
C ALA A 208 8.96 -9.02 11.21
N GLU A 209 10.13 -8.99 11.83
CA GLU A 209 11.39 -8.74 11.15
C GLU A 209 11.87 -10.03 10.47
N LEU A 210 12.26 -9.93 9.21
CA LEU A 210 13.02 -10.94 8.50
C LEU A 210 14.42 -10.37 8.26
N LEU A 211 15.35 -10.71 9.16
CA LEU A 211 16.72 -10.23 9.19
C LEU A 211 17.54 -10.90 8.09
N PHE A 212 18.35 -10.14 7.39
CA PHE A 212 19.32 -10.64 6.43
C PHE A 212 20.65 -10.96 7.14
N ASP A 213 21.47 -11.82 6.53
CA ASP A 213 22.82 -12.11 7.04
C ASP A 213 23.89 -11.15 6.53
N ARG A 214 23.46 -10.10 5.82
CA ARG A 214 24.29 -9.01 5.30
C ARG A 214 23.53 -7.69 5.32
N VAL A 215 24.29 -6.60 5.32
CA VAL A 215 23.76 -5.26 5.12
C VAL A 215 23.77 -4.95 3.63
N LEU A 216 22.64 -4.56 3.07
CA LEU A 216 22.48 -4.16 1.68
C LEU A 216 22.80 -2.67 1.48
N GLN A 217 23.42 -2.36 0.36
CA GLN A 217 23.60 -1.00 -0.14
C GLN A 217 22.57 -0.68 -1.23
N THR A 218 22.43 0.60 -1.58
CA THR A 218 21.56 1.03 -2.67
C THR A 218 21.84 0.24 -3.96
N GLY A 219 20.80 -0.37 -4.52
CA GLY A 219 20.85 -1.18 -5.72
C GLY A 219 21.03 -2.68 -5.48
N ASP A 220 21.52 -3.10 -4.31
CA ASP A 220 21.68 -4.50 -3.93
C ASP A 220 20.33 -5.23 -3.93
N THR A 221 20.38 -6.53 -4.19
CA THR A 221 19.21 -7.41 -4.14
C THR A 221 19.38 -8.50 -3.10
N GLN A 222 18.28 -8.88 -2.46
CA GLN A 222 18.21 -9.97 -1.51
C GLN A 222 17.03 -10.88 -1.85
N VAL A 223 17.28 -12.18 -1.95
CA VAL A 223 16.24 -13.20 -2.00
C VAL A 223 15.83 -13.52 -0.56
N ILE A 224 14.56 -13.67 -0.29
CA ILE A 224 14.06 -14.20 0.98
C ILE A 224 12.92 -15.17 0.73
N ARG A 225 12.91 -16.27 1.47
CA ARG A 225 11.78 -17.20 1.51
C ARG A 225 11.32 -17.40 2.94
N TYR A 226 10.02 -17.29 3.17
CA TYR A 226 9.42 -17.50 4.47
C TYR A 226 8.02 -18.11 4.33
N GLU A 227 7.59 -18.75 5.42
CA GLU A 227 6.29 -19.39 5.55
C GLU A 227 5.53 -18.76 6.71
N LEU A 228 4.23 -18.57 6.51
CA LEU A 228 3.27 -18.21 7.53
C LEU A 228 2.18 -19.28 7.62
N ALA A 229 1.87 -19.71 8.84
CA ALA A 229 0.76 -20.60 9.13
C ALA A 229 -0.15 -19.97 10.17
N ASP A 230 -1.43 -19.83 9.83
CA ASP A 230 -2.49 -19.41 10.73
C ASP A 230 -3.42 -20.61 11.00
N PRO A 231 -3.40 -21.19 12.22
CA PRO A 231 -4.24 -22.33 12.56
C PRO A 231 -5.62 -21.91 13.11
N SER A 232 -6.09 -20.71 12.78
CA SER A 232 -7.41 -20.18 13.17
C SER A 232 -8.57 -21.00 12.60
N GLY A 233 -8.38 -21.66 11.45
CA GLY A 233 -9.41 -22.49 10.83
C GLY A 233 -10.60 -21.69 10.30
N VAL A 234 -10.43 -20.38 10.10
CA VAL A 234 -11.49 -19.52 9.58
C VAL A 234 -11.71 -19.85 8.11
N GLU A 235 -12.94 -20.24 7.75
CA GLU A 235 -13.33 -20.45 6.35
C GLU A 235 -13.09 -19.16 5.57
N THR A 236 -12.46 -19.28 4.41
CA THR A 236 -12.18 -18.14 3.53
C THR A 236 -12.69 -18.39 2.11
N THR A 237 -13.06 -17.30 1.45
CA THR A 237 -13.53 -17.26 0.06
C THR A 237 -12.63 -16.41 -0.82
N LYS A 238 -11.51 -15.90 -0.28
CA LYS A 238 -10.55 -15.13 -1.06
C LYS A 238 -9.16 -15.10 -0.44
N TYR A 239 -8.18 -14.84 -1.29
CA TYR A 239 -6.86 -14.40 -0.90
C TYR A 239 -6.49 -13.14 -1.68
N GLU A 240 -6.04 -12.11 -0.98
CA GLU A 240 -5.54 -10.87 -1.59
C GLU A 240 -4.23 -10.42 -0.98
N ARG A 241 -3.39 -9.80 -1.81
CA ARG A 241 -2.12 -9.20 -1.42
C ARG A 241 -2.17 -7.71 -1.70
N GLY A 242 -1.81 -6.92 -0.69
CA GLY A 242 -1.67 -5.47 -0.81
C GLY A 242 -0.26 -5.06 -1.20
N PHE A 243 -0.16 -4.15 -2.15
CA PHE A 243 1.09 -3.50 -2.57
C PHE A 243 0.96 -2.00 -2.36
N ARG A 244 1.83 -1.43 -1.52
CA ARG A 244 1.86 0.01 -1.27
C ARG A 244 2.61 0.80 -2.34
N PHE A 245 3.59 0.16 -2.94
CA PHE A 245 4.48 0.71 -3.95
C PHE A 245 4.36 -0.17 -5.18
N PRO A 246 4.56 0.34 -6.41
CA PRO A 246 4.81 -0.53 -7.52
C PRO A 246 5.89 -1.55 -7.24
N ALA A 247 5.55 -2.78 -7.61
CA ALA A 247 6.44 -3.91 -7.55
C ALA A 247 6.68 -4.40 -8.99
N GLY A 248 7.73 -5.19 -9.17
CA GLY A 248 7.92 -5.93 -10.41
C GLY A 248 6.92 -7.08 -10.53
N GLN A 249 7.40 -8.24 -10.96
CA GLN A 249 6.51 -9.36 -11.24
C GLN A 249 5.94 -9.97 -9.97
N TYR A 250 4.64 -10.23 -9.95
CA TYR A 250 3.95 -10.97 -8.90
C TYR A 250 3.25 -12.18 -9.46
N VAL A 251 3.45 -13.32 -8.80
CA VAL A 251 2.75 -14.56 -9.08
C VAL A 251 2.08 -15.03 -7.80
N LEU A 252 0.78 -15.28 -7.89
CA LEU A 252 -0.01 -15.89 -6.83
C LEU A 252 -0.50 -17.25 -7.31
N ARG A 253 -0.19 -18.30 -6.57
CA ARG A 253 -0.71 -19.64 -6.76
C ARG A 253 -1.55 -20.05 -5.55
N VAL A 254 -2.78 -20.46 -5.79
CA VAL A 254 -3.68 -21.00 -4.75
C VAL A 254 -3.91 -22.48 -5.04
N ASN A 255 -3.62 -23.34 -4.07
CA ASN A 255 -3.85 -24.78 -4.14
C ASN A 255 -4.97 -25.17 -3.18
N PHE A 256 -5.90 -25.97 -3.67
CA PHE A 256 -7.03 -26.50 -2.91
C PHE A 256 -6.82 -27.98 -2.63
N THR A 257 -7.20 -28.43 -1.44
CA THR A 257 -7.25 -29.86 -1.16
C THR A 257 -8.30 -30.55 -2.02
N PRO A 258 -8.04 -31.77 -2.55
CA PRO A 258 -9.01 -32.50 -3.37
C PRO A 258 -10.35 -32.76 -2.68
N ALA A 259 -10.37 -32.77 -1.35
CA ALA A 259 -11.56 -33.01 -0.54
C ALA A 259 -12.44 -31.76 -0.33
N ALA A 260 -11.99 -30.57 -0.74
CA ALA A 260 -12.72 -29.31 -0.63
C ALA A 260 -12.40 -28.41 -1.82
N LEU A 261 -13.04 -28.69 -2.96
CA LEU A 261 -12.85 -27.92 -4.19
C LEU A 261 -13.89 -26.79 -4.31
N PRO A 262 -13.49 -25.61 -4.81
CA PRO A 262 -14.42 -24.52 -5.10
C PRO A 262 -15.26 -24.81 -6.36
N VAL A 263 -16.45 -24.21 -6.44
CA VAL A 263 -17.35 -24.28 -7.62
C VAL A 263 -17.13 -23.17 -8.63
N GLY A 264 -16.37 -22.13 -8.26
CA GLY A 264 -16.00 -21.04 -9.16
C GLY A 264 -14.84 -20.27 -8.58
N VAL A 265 -13.91 -19.84 -9.43
CA VAL A 265 -12.70 -19.12 -9.02
C VAL A 265 -12.47 -17.95 -9.97
N ARG A 266 -12.21 -16.76 -9.42
CA ARG A 266 -12.02 -15.53 -10.20
C ARG A 266 -10.85 -14.73 -9.68
N ARG A 267 -10.14 -14.07 -10.59
CA ARG A 267 -9.12 -13.08 -10.22
C ARG A 267 -9.74 -11.70 -10.15
N PHE A 268 -9.20 -10.86 -9.27
CA PHE A 268 -9.64 -9.48 -9.13
C PHE A 268 -8.48 -8.55 -8.81
N THR A 269 -8.69 -7.27 -9.08
CA THR A 269 -7.87 -6.17 -8.57
C THR A 269 -8.75 -5.14 -7.87
N ARG A 270 -8.17 -4.38 -6.97
CA ARG A 270 -8.89 -3.33 -6.25
C ARG A 270 -7.93 -2.20 -5.85
N PRO A 271 -8.27 -0.91 -6.10
CA PRO A 271 -7.38 0.20 -5.75
C PRO A 271 -7.12 0.35 -4.23
N ASP A 272 -8.14 0.11 -3.40
CA ASP A 272 -8.09 0.21 -1.94
C ASP A 272 -9.16 -0.69 -1.28
N PRO A 273 -9.09 -1.03 0.02
CA PRO A 273 -10.01 -1.96 0.67
C PRO A 273 -11.49 -1.57 0.61
N GLY A 274 -11.80 -0.28 0.47
CA GLY A 274 -13.18 0.23 0.38
C GLY A 274 -13.73 0.28 -1.04
N ALA A 275 -12.88 0.17 -2.05
CA ALA A 275 -13.29 0.21 -3.45
C ALA A 275 -14.02 -1.08 -3.89
N HIS A 276 -14.75 -0.98 -5.01
CA HIS A 276 -15.33 -2.15 -5.64
C HIS A 276 -14.23 -3.04 -6.25
N GLU A 277 -14.40 -4.36 -6.11
CA GLU A 277 -13.54 -5.31 -6.80
C GLU A 277 -13.74 -5.22 -8.31
N HIS A 278 -12.64 -5.01 -9.03
CA HIS A 278 -12.61 -5.15 -10.48
C HIS A 278 -12.36 -6.62 -10.82
N ASP A 279 -13.41 -7.32 -11.23
CA ASP A 279 -13.33 -8.70 -11.71
C ASP A 279 -12.51 -8.75 -13.02
N GLN A 280 -11.44 -9.56 -13.01
CA GLN A 280 -10.50 -9.68 -14.12
C GLN A 280 -10.66 -11.01 -14.89
N GLY A 281 -11.70 -11.79 -14.56
CA GLY A 281 -12.03 -13.03 -15.26
C GLY A 281 -11.90 -14.29 -14.39
N GLU A 282 -12.44 -15.37 -14.95
CA GLU A 282 -12.46 -16.69 -14.33
C GLU A 282 -11.13 -17.42 -14.44
N LEU A 283 -10.81 -18.22 -13.42
CA LEU A 283 -9.65 -19.11 -13.38
C LEU A 283 -10.13 -20.56 -13.30
N VAL A 284 -9.50 -21.42 -14.07
CA VAL A 284 -9.83 -22.86 -14.12
C VAL A 284 -8.79 -23.64 -13.33
N LEU A 285 -9.25 -24.56 -12.48
CA LEU A 285 -8.37 -25.48 -11.75
C LEU A 285 -7.60 -26.35 -12.74
N ASN A 286 -6.29 -26.49 -12.52
CA ASN A 286 -5.49 -27.49 -13.22
C ASN A 286 -5.67 -28.89 -12.59
N ALA A 287 -5.03 -29.90 -13.18
CA ALA A 287 -5.05 -31.29 -12.69
C ALA A 287 -4.49 -31.48 -11.25
N HIS A 288 -3.83 -30.47 -10.69
CA HIS A 288 -3.30 -30.45 -9.34
C HIS A 288 -4.15 -29.62 -8.38
N HIS A 289 -5.40 -29.31 -8.76
CA HIS A 289 -6.34 -28.51 -7.98
C HIS A 289 -5.79 -27.12 -7.60
N ALA A 290 -5.05 -26.50 -8.53
CA ALA A 290 -4.49 -25.18 -8.33
C ALA A 290 -4.93 -24.21 -9.43
N VAL A 291 -5.02 -22.94 -9.05
CA VAL A 291 -5.08 -21.80 -9.95
C VAL A 291 -3.87 -20.91 -9.73
N HIS A 292 -3.57 -20.06 -10.70
CA HIS A 292 -2.60 -18.98 -10.51
C HIS A 292 -2.99 -17.74 -11.29
N LEU A 293 -2.43 -16.60 -10.87
CA LEU A 293 -2.40 -15.38 -11.66
C LEU A 293 -0.97 -14.85 -11.71
N VAL A 294 -0.69 -14.05 -12.74
CA VAL A 294 0.57 -13.34 -12.94
C VAL A 294 0.25 -11.88 -13.22
N ALA A 295 1.01 -10.98 -12.61
CA ALA A 295 1.04 -9.56 -12.92
C ALA A 295 2.51 -9.16 -13.19
N ASP A 296 2.81 -8.70 -14.41
CA ASP A 296 4.19 -8.40 -14.82
C ASP A 296 4.75 -7.11 -14.21
N THR A 297 3.89 -6.10 -14.09
CA THR A 297 4.17 -4.84 -13.37
C THR A 297 2.96 -4.52 -12.52
N LEU A 298 3.16 -4.38 -11.22
CA LEU A 298 2.09 -4.03 -10.29
C LEU A 298 2.10 -2.53 -10.02
N GLU A 299 0.93 -1.91 -10.14
CA GLU A 299 0.63 -0.63 -9.51
C GLU A 299 0.16 -0.87 -8.06
N PRO A 300 0.20 0.15 -7.18
CA PRO A 300 -0.34 0.00 -5.83
C PRO A 300 -1.81 -0.39 -5.83
N GLY A 301 -2.16 -1.16 -4.81
CA GLY A 301 -3.52 -1.60 -4.57
C GLY A 301 -3.51 -3.04 -4.08
N LEU A 302 -4.64 -3.71 -4.26
CA LEU A 302 -4.84 -5.10 -3.91
C LEU A 302 -5.04 -5.93 -5.17
N ILE A 303 -4.45 -7.12 -5.17
CA ILE A 303 -4.64 -8.13 -6.20
C ILE A 303 -4.90 -9.47 -5.53
N GLY A 304 -5.85 -10.24 -6.06
CA GLY A 304 -6.27 -11.45 -5.39
C GLY A 304 -7.03 -12.43 -6.26
N ILE A 305 -7.34 -13.56 -5.63
CA ILE A 305 -8.19 -14.62 -6.17
C ILE A 305 -9.33 -14.82 -5.18
N ARG A 306 -10.56 -14.81 -5.66
CA ARG A 306 -11.79 -15.12 -4.94
C ARG A 306 -12.35 -16.45 -5.45
N TRP A 307 -13.01 -17.19 -4.59
CA TRP A 307 -13.68 -18.44 -4.93
C TRP A 307 -14.98 -18.61 -4.17
N ASN A 308 -15.85 -19.48 -4.69
CA ASN A 308 -17.10 -19.86 -4.05
C ASN A 308 -17.03 -21.33 -3.66
N TRP A 309 -17.55 -21.65 -2.48
CA TRP A 309 -17.76 -23.03 -2.04
C TRP A 309 -19.10 -23.59 -2.56
N PRO A 310 -19.24 -24.92 -2.66
CA PRO A 310 -20.51 -25.58 -2.99
C PRO A 310 -21.63 -25.27 -2.00
#